data_AF-A0A972Q6I9-F1
#
_entry.id   AF-A0A972Q6I9-F1
#
_cell.length_a   1.000
_cell.length_b   1.000
_cell.length_c   1.000
_cell.angle_alpha   90.00
_cell.angle_beta   90.00
_cell.angle_gamma   90.00
#
_symmetry.space_group_name_H-M   'P 1'
#
loop_
_entity.id
_entity.type
_entity.pdbx_description
1 polymer ?
#
loop_
_entity_poly.entity_id
_entity_poly.type
_entity_poly.pdbx_seq_one_letter_code
_entity_poly.pdbx_strand_id
1 'polypeptide(L)'
;MDENKCKRTDLDIASAFDRLFNEVPEPNTDEEVRIFLEKAGYDMEKLRSEGMSFVKSLIAGNWRFADLRDIQQAGAEINAIPLRKGWNRDQLTSAIEKLSAALSASRTQPSLAFRNLGELTNDDLATILQELEFTAHRDGITLDLD
;
A
#
# COMPACT_ATOMS: atom_id res chain seq x y z
N MET A 1 -30.20 -6.75 57.95
CA MET A 1 -30.92 -5.65 57.28
C MET A 1 -30.08 -5.26 56.09
N ASP A 2 -30.69 -5.31 54.90
CA ASP A 2 -30.03 -5.20 53.60
C ASP A 2 -29.16 -3.95 53.48
N GLU A 3 -27.86 -4.15 53.27
CA GLU A 3 -26.98 -3.12 52.74
C GLU A 3 -27.42 -2.84 51.31
N ASN A 4 -28.09 -1.71 51.14
CA ASN A 4 -28.57 -1.17 49.87
C ASN A 4 -27.39 -1.02 48.90
N LYS A 5 -27.05 -2.08 48.15
CA LYS A 5 -26.21 -2.00 46.96
C LYS A 5 -27.00 -1.24 45.90
N CYS A 6 -26.97 0.08 45.98
CA CYS A 6 -27.49 0.96 44.95
C CYS A 6 -26.90 0.48 43.62
N LYS A 7 -27.77 0.12 42.66
CA LYS A 7 -27.34 -0.35 41.34
C LYS A 7 -26.50 0.77 40.72
N ARG A 8 -25.20 0.52 40.50
CA ARG A 8 -24.31 1.46 39.82
C ARG A 8 -24.95 1.82 38.49
N THR A 9 -25.18 3.10 38.26
CA THR A 9 -25.72 3.60 37.00
C THR A 9 -24.63 3.56 35.93
N ASP A 10 -25.02 3.54 34.66
CA ASP A 10 -24.06 3.58 33.55
C ASP A 10 -23.14 4.82 33.62
N LEU A 11 -23.63 5.92 34.23
CA LEU A 11 -22.85 7.13 34.51
C LEU A 11 -21.76 6.90 35.57
N ASP A 12 -22.04 6.11 36.61
CA ASP A 12 -21.06 5.74 37.63
C ASP A 12 -19.96 4.84 37.04
N ILE A 13 -20.34 3.96 36.12
CA ILE A 13 -19.41 3.07 35.40
C ILE A 13 -18.53 3.88 34.44
N ALA A 14 -19.13 4.78 33.66
CA ALA A 14 -18.40 5.67 32.75
C ALA A 14 -17.42 6.58 33.51
N SER A 15 -17.84 7.15 34.64
CA SER A 15 -16.98 8.01 35.47
C SER A 15 -15.81 7.26 36.10
N ALA A 16 -16.00 5.96 36.44
CA ALA A 16 -14.92 5.11 36.93
C ALA A 16 -13.93 4.73 35.81
N PHE A 17 -14.43 4.49 34.59
CA PHE A 17 -13.61 4.27 33.41
C PHE A 17 -12.78 5.51 33.05
N ASP A 18 -13.38 6.69 33.09
CA ASP A 18 -12.69 7.95 32.80
C ASP A 18 -11.58 8.25 33.82
N ARG A 19 -11.79 7.88 35.10
CA ARG A 19 -10.73 7.96 36.12
C ARG A 19 -9.58 7.00 35.86
N LEU A 20 -9.85 5.79 35.39
CA LEU A 20 -8.79 4.81 35.04
C LEU A 20 -7.87 5.33 33.92
N PHE A 21 -8.42 6.05 32.94
CA PHE A 21 -7.62 6.68 31.88
C PHE A 21 -6.90 7.95 32.36
N ASN A 22 -7.48 8.72 33.29
CA ASN A 22 -6.83 9.88 33.91
C ASN A 22 -5.73 9.51 34.93
N GLU A 23 -5.73 8.30 35.47
CA GLU A 23 -4.73 7.82 36.44
C GLU A 23 -3.43 7.34 35.79
N VAL A 24 -3.42 7.07 34.48
CA VAL A 24 -2.21 6.78 33.73
C VAL A 24 -1.80 8.06 33.00
N PRO A 25 -0.84 8.85 33.53
CA PRO A 25 -0.40 10.05 32.84
C PRO A 25 0.19 9.62 31.49
N GLU A 26 -0.46 10.05 30.40
CA GLU A 26 0.11 9.90 29.08
C GLU A 26 1.47 10.61 29.07
N PRO A 27 2.56 9.91 28.69
CA PRO A 27 3.86 10.54 28.60
C PRO A 27 3.81 11.65 27.56
N ASN A 28 4.05 12.89 27.97
CA ASN A 28 3.90 14.09 27.14
C ASN A 28 5.23 14.56 26.55
N THR A 29 6.33 13.94 26.95
CA THR A 29 7.68 14.24 26.47
C THR A 29 8.35 12.98 25.94
N ASP A 30 9.24 13.15 24.95
CA ASP A 30 9.99 12.04 24.35
C ASP A 30 10.75 11.21 25.39
N GLU A 31 11.22 11.83 26.47
CA GLU A 31 11.93 11.14 27.55
C GLU A 31 10.98 10.33 28.44
N GLU A 32 9.77 10.82 28.71
CA GLU A 32 8.75 10.05 29.44
C GLU A 32 8.27 8.84 28.62
N VAL A 33 8.14 8.99 27.31
CA VAL A 33 7.80 7.90 26.37
C VAL A 33 8.91 6.86 26.38
N ARG A 34 10.17 7.29 26.30
CA ARG A 34 11.35 6.43 26.36
C ARG A 34 11.40 5.62 27.66
N ILE A 35 11.27 6.28 28.80
CA ILE A 35 11.26 5.64 30.12
C ILE A 35 10.09 4.66 30.26
N PHE A 36 8.91 5.00 29.75
CA PHE A 36 7.73 4.12 29.78
C PHE A 36 7.96 2.85 28.96
N LEU A 37 8.48 2.98 27.74
CA LEU A 37 8.74 1.87 26.83
C LEU A 37 9.88 0.96 27.35
N GLU A 38 10.95 1.55 27.89
CA GLU A 38 12.04 0.79 28.54
C GLU A 38 11.52 0.02 29.76
N LYS A 39 10.67 0.63 30.61
CA LYS A 39 10.03 -0.05 31.75
C LYS A 39 9.08 -1.18 31.35
N ALA A 40 8.46 -1.07 30.18
CA ALA A 40 7.62 -2.12 29.60
C ALA A 40 8.45 -3.23 28.92
N GLY A 41 9.79 -3.13 28.93
CA GLY A 41 10.70 -4.16 28.42
C GLY A 41 11.01 -4.05 26.92
N TYR A 42 10.67 -2.92 26.28
CA TYR A 42 11.03 -2.67 24.89
C TYR A 42 12.47 -2.19 24.76
N ASP A 43 13.17 -2.68 23.74
CA ASP A 43 14.46 -2.15 23.32
C ASP A 43 14.23 -0.97 22.37
N MET A 44 14.60 0.23 22.83
CA MET A 44 14.35 1.48 22.10
C MET A 44 15.15 1.60 20.80
N GLU A 45 16.37 1.09 20.75
CA GLU A 45 17.19 1.12 19.53
C GLU A 45 16.62 0.16 18.49
N LYS A 46 16.20 -1.03 18.94
CA LYS A 46 15.51 -1.99 18.08
C LYS A 46 14.19 -1.42 17.57
N LEU A 47 13.34 -0.87 18.44
CA LEU A 47 12.05 -0.26 18.06
C LEU A 47 12.24 0.89 17.06
N ARG A 48 13.25 1.74 17.27
CA ARG A 48 13.59 2.84 16.36
C ARG A 48 14.05 2.32 15.01
N SER A 49 14.92 1.31 15.00
CA SER A 49 15.43 0.72 13.75
C SER A 49 14.33 0.01 12.96
N GLU A 50 13.48 -0.78 13.62
CA GLU A 50 12.35 -1.50 13.03
C GLU A 50 11.29 -0.52 12.54
N GLY A 51 10.95 0.49 13.34
CA GLY A 51 10.03 1.56 12.96
C GLY A 51 10.54 2.36 11.75
N MET A 52 11.83 2.71 11.72
CA MET A 52 12.41 3.43 10.59
C MET A 52 12.45 2.57 9.32
N SER A 53 12.78 1.28 9.45
CA SER A 53 12.73 0.33 8.33
C SER A 53 11.30 0.16 7.81
N PHE A 54 10.33 0.02 8.71
CA PHE A 54 8.91 -0.07 8.38
C PHE A 54 8.43 1.17 7.63
N VAL A 55 8.70 2.37 8.16
CA VAL A 55 8.34 3.63 7.50
C VAL A 55 9.03 3.77 6.14
N LYS A 56 10.33 3.45 6.04
CA LYS A 56 11.03 3.46 4.75
C LYS A 56 10.42 2.49 3.74
N SER A 57 10.02 1.29 4.17
CA SER A 57 9.35 0.32 3.31
C SER A 57 7.97 0.81 2.83
N LEU A 58 7.21 1.49 3.70
CA LEU A 58 5.92 2.10 3.36
C LEU A 58 6.08 3.27 2.39
N ILE A 59 7.11 4.09 2.57
CA ILE A 59 7.45 5.21 1.70
C ILE A 59 7.90 4.70 0.33
N ALA A 60 8.81 3.73 0.29
CA ALA A 60 9.34 3.17 -0.96
C ALA A 60 8.25 2.51 -1.82
N GLY A 61 7.21 1.95 -1.19
CA GLY A 61 6.08 1.35 -1.89
C GLY A 61 4.96 2.32 -2.30
N ASN A 62 5.07 3.62 -1.96
CA ASN A 62 3.97 4.56 -2.15
C ASN A 62 4.36 5.69 -3.11
N TRP A 63 3.67 5.71 -4.26
CA TRP A 63 3.87 6.67 -5.35
C TRP A 63 3.78 8.14 -4.91
N ARG A 64 3.08 8.45 -3.81
CA ARG A 64 2.98 9.82 -3.28
C ARG A 64 4.30 10.37 -2.76
N PHE A 65 5.26 9.51 -2.45
CA PHE A 65 6.56 9.91 -1.92
C PHE A 65 7.70 9.67 -2.92
N ALA A 66 7.40 9.30 -4.17
CA ALA A 66 8.39 9.20 -5.23
C ALA A 66 8.87 10.60 -5.67
N ASP A 67 10.17 10.76 -5.97
CA ASP A 67 10.70 11.99 -6.55
C ASP A 67 10.09 12.20 -7.94
N LEU A 68 9.71 13.44 -8.25
CA LEU A 68 9.18 13.82 -9.56
C LEU A 68 10.11 13.41 -10.71
N ARG A 69 11.43 13.45 -10.49
CA ARG A 69 12.42 13.00 -11.48
C ARG A 69 12.35 11.50 -11.73
N ASP A 70 12.17 10.71 -10.69
CA ASP A 70 12.06 9.26 -10.79
C ASP A 70 10.77 8.88 -11.53
N ILE A 71 9.67 9.60 -11.25
CA ILE A 71 8.39 9.42 -11.96
C ILE A 71 8.55 9.76 -13.45
N GLN A 72 9.21 10.87 -13.78
CA GLN A 72 9.43 11.29 -15.18
C GLN A 72 10.33 10.32 -15.93
N GLN A 73 11.38 9.82 -15.29
CA GLN A 73 12.27 8.83 -15.89
C GLN A 73 11.54 7.51 -16.14
N ALA A 74 10.81 7.00 -15.15
CA ALA A 74 9.99 5.79 -15.32
C ALA A 74 8.96 5.96 -16.44
N GLY A 75 8.32 7.14 -16.52
CA GLY A 75 7.41 7.47 -17.62
C GLY A 75 8.10 7.49 -19.00
N ALA A 76 9.33 7.99 -19.09
CA ALA A 76 10.09 7.98 -20.34
C ALA A 76 10.47 6.54 -20.77
N GLU A 77 10.81 5.67 -19.82
CA GLU A 77 11.12 4.27 -20.07
C GLU A 77 9.89 3.49 -20.55
N ILE A 78 8.71 3.71 -19.94
CA ILE A 78 7.44 3.13 -20.40
C ILE A 78 7.11 3.62 -21.82
N ASN A 79 7.23 4.94 -22.07
CA ASN A 79 6.94 5.54 -23.36
C ASN A 79 7.90 5.12 -24.48
N ALA A 80 9.05 4.52 -24.15
CA ALA A 80 9.95 3.95 -25.15
C ALA A 80 9.38 2.70 -25.81
N ILE A 81 8.41 2.02 -25.17
CA ILE A 81 7.70 0.90 -25.78
C ILE A 81 6.66 1.45 -26.76
N PRO A 82 6.63 0.99 -28.01
CA PRO A 82 5.70 1.50 -29.00
C PRO A 82 4.27 1.09 -28.66
N LEU A 83 3.35 2.06 -28.64
CA LEU A 83 1.91 1.79 -28.56
C LEU A 83 1.49 0.93 -29.77
N ARG A 84 0.69 -0.12 -29.52
CA ARG A 84 0.08 -0.99 -30.55
C ARG A 84 -1.07 -0.28 -31.27
N LYS A 85 -0.75 0.80 -31.99
CA LYS A 85 -1.71 1.60 -32.76
C LYS A 85 -2.30 0.78 -33.91
N GLY A 86 -3.62 0.74 -34.01
CA GLY A 86 -4.35 0.03 -35.07
C GLY A 86 -4.84 -1.37 -34.70
N TRP A 87 -4.51 -1.86 -33.50
CA TRP A 87 -5.12 -3.07 -32.96
C TRP A 87 -6.57 -2.80 -32.58
N ASN A 88 -7.44 -3.78 -32.83
CA ASN A 88 -8.83 -3.72 -32.42
C ASN A 88 -8.97 -4.08 -30.92
N ARG A 89 -10.17 -3.85 -30.38
CA ARG A 89 -10.46 -4.07 -28.96
C ARG A 89 -10.17 -5.51 -28.51
N ASP A 90 -10.55 -6.49 -29.30
CA ASP A 90 -10.39 -7.91 -28.95
C ASP A 90 -8.91 -8.30 -28.91
N GLN A 91 -8.11 -7.80 -29.86
CA GLN A 91 -6.66 -7.98 -29.87
C GLN A 91 -6.00 -7.37 -28.63
N LEU A 92 -6.35 -6.13 -28.30
CA LEU A 92 -5.82 -5.43 -27.12
C LEU A 92 -6.19 -6.16 -25.83
N THR A 93 -7.46 -6.53 -25.66
CA THR A 93 -7.95 -7.18 -24.44
C THR A 93 -7.32 -8.56 -24.27
N SER A 94 -7.22 -9.35 -25.35
CA SER A 94 -6.58 -10.68 -25.30
C SER A 94 -5.09 -10.59 -24.95
N ALA A 95 -4.37 -9.61 -25.49
CA ALA A 95 -2.96 -9.41 -25.18
C ALA A 95 -2.76 -8.98 -23.70
N ILE A 96 -3.61 -8.08 -23.20
CA ILE A 96 -3.62 -7.67 -21.79
C ILE A 96 -3.83 -8.88 -20.87
N GLU A 97 -4.79 -9.76 -21.19
CA GLU A 97 -5.07 -10.97 -20.41
C GLU A 97 -3.89 -11.95 -20.41
N LYS A 98 -3.28 -12.20 -21.58
CA LYS A 98 -2.10 -13.09 -21.72
C LYS A 98 -0.91 -12.57 -20.91
N LEU A 99 -0.58 -11.29 -21.05
CA LEU A 99 0.51 -10.65 -20.30
C LEU A 99 0.25 -10.66 -18.80
N SER A 100 -0.97 -10.31 -18.38
CA SER A 100 -1.36 -10.31 -16.96
C SER A 100 -1.24 -11.70 -16.34
N ALA A 101 -1.63 -12.74 -17.09
CA ALA A 101 -1.48 -14.13 -16.64
C ALA A 101 -0.01 -14.55 -16.50
N ALA A 102 0.85 -14.17 -17.45
CA ALA A 102 2.27 -14.49 -17.40
C ALA A 102 3.00 -13.78 -16.26
N LEU A 103 2.71 -12.49 -16.04
CA LEU A 103 3.21 -11.72 -14.90
C LEU A 103 2.74 -12.32 -13.57
N SER A 104 1.46 -12.70 -13.47
CA SER A 104 0.93 -13.36 -12.27
C SER A 104 1.66 -14.68 -11.99
N ALA A 105 2.00 -15.45 -13.03
CA ALA A 105 2.74 -16.70 -12.90
C ALA A 105 4.20 -16.50 -12.41
N SER A 106 4.84 -15.37 -12.74
CA SER A 106 6.18 -15.02 -12.24
C SER A 106 6.18 -14.45 -10.82
N ARG A 107 5.01 -14.39 -10.15
CA ARG A 107 4.78 -13.66 -8.88
C ARG A 107 5.04 -12.16 -9.00
N THR A 108 5.11 -11.62 -10.21
CA THR A 108 5.09 -10.19 -10.46
C THR A 108 3.64 -9.76 -10.56
N GLN A 109 3.14 -9.01 -9.57
CA GLN A 109 1.84 -8.37 -9.75
C GLN A 109 2.02 -7.07 -10.53
N PRO A 110 1.32 -6.86 -11.65
CA PRO A 110 1.25 -5.54 -12.25
C PRO A 110 0.68 -4.56 -11.20
N SER A 111 1.21 -3.35 -11.15
CA SER A 111 0.80 -2.31 -10.20
C SER A 111 -0.67 -1.89 -10.36
N LEU A 112 -1.26 -2.20 -11.52
CA LEU A 112 -2.62 -1.85 -11.89
C LEU A 112 -3.56 -3.04 -11.74
N ALA A 113 -4.54 -2.89 -10.87
CA ALA A 113 -5.73 -3.72 -10.88
C ALA A 113 -6.65 -3.24 -12.01
N PHE A 114 -6.60 -3.89 -13.17
CA PHE A 114 -7.49 -3.56 -14.29
C PHE A 114 -8.92 -3.99 -13.96
N ARG A 115 -9.77 -3.02 -13.61
CA ARG A 115 -11.21 -3.25 -13.47
C ARG A 115 -11.91 -2.71 -14.72
N ASN A 116 -12.92 -3.45 -15.18
CA ASN A 116 -13.79 -3.06 -16.29
C ASN A 116 -13.05 -2.74 -17.61
N LEU A 117 -12.15 -3.62 -18.07
CA LEU A 117 -11.54 -3.51 -19.40
C LEU A 117 -12.59 -3.26 -20.52
N GLY A 118 -13.79 -3.80 -20.34
CA GLY A 118 -14.94 -3.62 -21.23
C GLY A 118 -15.49 -2.19 -21.32
N GLU A 119 -15.16 -1.28 -20.41
CA GLU A 119 -15.62 0.12 -20.41
C GLU A 119 -14.56 1.11 -20.91
N LEU A 120 -13.31 0.68 -21.02
CA LEU A 120 -12.17 1.52 -21.41
C LEU A 120 -12.14 1.79 -22.92
N THR A 121 -11.57 2.92 -23.34
CA THR A 121 -11.37 3.20 -24.77
C THR A 121 -10.24 2.34 -25.34
N ASN A 122 -10.14 2.22 -26.66
CA ASN A 122 -9.03 1.48 -27.27
C ASN A 122 -7.66 2.14 -27.00
N ASP A 123 -7.63 3.47 -26.86
CA ASP A 123 -6.41 4.21 -26.51
C ASP A 123 -5.98 3.91 -25.06
N ASP A 124 -6.95 3.82 -24.14
CA ASP A 124 -6.68 3.41 -22.75
C ASP A 124 -6.15 1.97 -22.69
N LEU A 125 -6.78 1.06 -23.44
CA LEU A 125 -6.33 -0.34 -23.53
C LEU A 125 -4.92 -0.45 -24.14
N ALA A 126 -4.60 0.35 -25.15
CA ALA A 126 -3.26 0.38 -25.74
C ALA A 126 -2.20 0.91 -24.75
N THR A 127 -2.55 1.90 -23.94
CA THR A 127 -1.68 2.46 -22.90
C THR A 127 -1.44 1.45 -21.78
N ILE A 128 -2.50 0.77 -21.35
CA ILE A 128 -2.40 -0.34 -20.38
C ILE A 128 -1.50 -1.46 -20.91
N LEU A 129 -1.66 -1.83 -22.17
CA LEU A 129 -0.84 -2.86 -22.80
C LEU A 129 0.65 -2.46 -22.84
N GLN A 130 0.95 -1.19 -23.12
CA GLN A 130 2.31 -0.66 -23.12
C GLN A 130 2.98 -0.78 -21.74
N GLU A 131 2.26 -0.45 -20.66
CA GLU A 131 2.77 -0.60 -19.28
C GLU A 131 3.01 -2.06 -18.90
N LEU A 132 2.15 -2.98 -19.37
CA LEU A 132 2.31 -4.41 -19.17
C LEU A 132 3.50 -4.98 -19.95
N GLU A 133 3.69 -4.58 -21.20
CA GLU A 133 4.86 -4.93 -22.02
C GLU A 133 6.16 -4.42 -21.33
N PHE A 134 6.14 -3.21 -20.75
CA PHE A 134 7.27 -2.67 -19.99
C PHE A 134 7.62 -3.52 -18.78
N THR A 135 6.60 -3.83 -17.98
CA THR A 135 6.77 -4.65 -16.78
C THR A 135 7.29 -6.04 -17.14
N ALA A 136 6.75 -6.66 -18.19
CA ALA A 136 7.20 -7.95 -18.69
C ALA A 136 8.65 -7.92 -19.17
N HIS A 137 9.05 -6.91 -19.96
CA HIS A 137 10.41 -6.75 -20.44
C HIS A 137 11.42 -6.56 -19.30
N ARG A 138 11.08 -5.73 -18.31
CA ARG A 138 11.93 -5.51 -17.14
C ARG A 138 12.17 -6.79 -16.34
N ASP A 139 11.16 -7.66 -16.30
CA ASP A 139 11.21 -8.92 -15.55
C ASP A 139 11.67 -10.12 -16.42
N GLY A 140 12.11 -9.86 -17.65
CA GLY A 140 12.65 -10.89 -18.56
C GLY A 140 11.58 -11.81 -19.17
N ILE A 141 10.31 -11.42 -19.15
CA ILE A 141 9.19 -12.14 -19.73
C ILE A 141 9.00 -11.69 -21.18
N THR A 142 9.24 -12.61 -22.13
CA THR A 142 8.98 -12.40 -23.55
C THR A 142 7.79 -13.23 -24.00
N LEU A 143 6.74 -12.58 -24.49
CA LEU A 143 5.57 -13.21 -25.09
C LEU A 143 5.46 -12.78 -26.55
N ASP A 144 5.15 -13.73 -27.43
CA ASP A 144 4.73 -13.43 -28.79
C ASP A 144 3.24 -13.05 -28.77
N LEU A 145 2.96 -11.80 -29.14
CA LEU A 145 1.62 -11.22 -29.08
C LEU A 145 1.01 -11.03 -30.48
N ASP A 146 1.79 -11.24 -31.55
CA ASP A 146 1.39 -11.05 -32.94
C ASP A 146 0.67 -12.28 -33.53
#